data_AF-A0A850DQY9-F1
#
_entry.id   AF-A0A850DQY9-F1
#
_cell.length_a   1.000
_cell.length_b   1.000
_cell.length_c   1.000
_cell.angle_alpha   90.00
_cell.angle_beta   90.00
_cell.angle_gamma   90.00
#
_symmetry.space_group_name_H-M   'P 1'
#
loop_
_entity.id
_entity.type
_entity.pdbx_description
1 polymer ?
#
loop_
_entity_poly.entity_id
_entity_poly.type
_entity_poly.pdbx_seq_one_letter_code
_entity_poly.pdbx_strand_id
1 'polypeptide(L)'
;MPDAADFINHALADVISAAMGRRTSKEALARATGISSRTITRYLEAQVDMPAKSFQRIAEALNQPADQLYADALGRAQRMAAEEQRVSEVAAQNVTHLHPRDWTADEIDRTTTERRAATEVDPESETDETD
;
A
#
# COMPACT_ATOMS: atom_id res chain seq x y z
N MET A 1 -6.80 14.85 -12.52
CA MET A 1 -7.51 13.96 -11.58
C MET A 1 -7.24 12.54 -12.02
N PRO A 2 -6.93 11.63 -11.09
CA PRO A 2 -6.70 10.23 -11.45
C PRO A 2 -7.95 9.61 -12.07
N ASP A 3 -7.77 8.88 -13.16
CA ASP A 3 -8.85 8.14 -13.83
C ASP A 3 -8.82 6.67 -13.37
N ALA A 4 -9.98 6.01 -13.34
CA ALA A 4 -10.07 4.57 -13.09
C ALA A 4 -9.22 3.77 -14.09
N ALA A 5 -9.01 4.29 -15.30
CA ALA A 5 -8.12 3.70 -16.29
C ALA A 5 -6.67 3.56 -15.79
N ASP A 6 -6.19 4.48 -14.93
CA ASP A 6 -4.84 4.44 -14.38
C ASP A 6 -4.65 3.27 -13.39
N PHE A 7 -5.74 2.80 -12.78
CA PHE A 7 -5.74 1.73 -11.78
C PHE A 7 -6.13 0.37 -12.34
N ILE A 8 -6.58 0.29 -13.59
CA ILE A 8 -7.18 -0.94 -14.12
C ILE A 8 -6.22 -2.13 -14.08
N ASN A 9 -4.92 -1.89 -14.33
CA ASN A 9 -3.92 -2.94 -14.32
C ASN A 9 -3.72 -3.51 -12.90
N HIS A 10 -3.64 -2.64 -11.89
CA HIS A 10 -3.59 -3.03 -10.48
C HIS A 10 -4.87 -3.73 -10.02
N ALA A 11 -6.03 -3.23 -10.45
CA ALA A 11 -7.31 -3.82 -10.10
C ALA A 11 -7.49 -5.23 -10.71
N LEU A 12 -7.07 -5.43 -11.96
CA LEU A 12 -7.07 -6.75 -12.60
C LEU A 12 -6.15 -7.71 -11.85
N ALA A 13 -4.94 -7.28 -11.50
CA ALA A 13 -3.99 -8.07 -10.73
C ALA A 13 -4.56 -8.53 -9.38
N ASP A 14 -5.22 -7.62 -8.66
CA ASP A 14 -5.88 -7.90 -7.38
C ASP A 14 -7.02 -8.90 -7.52
N VAL A 15 -7.91 -8.69 -8.50
CA VAL A 15 -9.09 -9.55 -8.72
C VAL A 15 -8.66 -10.96 -9.13
N ILE A 16 -7.67 -11.07 -10.01
CA ILE A 16 -7.13 -12.38 -10.41
C ILE A 16 -6.44 -13.06 -9.23
N SER A 17 -5.67 -12.33 -8.44
CA SER A 17 -5.02 -12.88 -7.24
C SER A 17 -6.05 -13.36 -6.20
N ALA A 18 -7.15 -12.63 -6.03
CA ALA A 18 -8.25 -13.04 -5.17
C ALA A 18 -8.95 -14.31 -5.70
N ALA A 19 -9.20 -14.37 -7.02
CA ALA A 19 -9.81 -15.52 -7.68
C ALA A 19 -8.93 -16.78 -7.64
N MET A 20 -7.60 -16.63 -7.71
CA MET A 20 -6.65 -17.73 -7.52
C MET A 20 -6.75 -18.34 -6.11
N GLY A 21 -7.00 -17.52 -5.10
CA GLY A 21 -7.06 -17.92 -3.70
C GLY A 21 -5.81 -18.69 -3.25
N ARG A 22 -5.96 -19.59 -2.27
CA ARG A 22 -4.85 -20.44 -1.78
C ARG A 22 -4.64 -21.73 -2.58
N ARG A 23 -5.51 -22.03 -3.55
CA ARG A 23 -5.57 -23.34 -4.22
C ARG A 23 -4.84 -23.37 -5.55
N THR A 24 -4.73 -22.23 -6.22
CA THR A 24 -4.10 -22.14 -7.54
C THR A 24 -2.74 -21.45 -7.42
N SER A 25 -1.67 -22.19 -7.71
CA SER A 25 -0.33 -21.59 -7.76
C SER A 25 -0.09 -20.89 -9.10
N LYS A 26 0.85 -19.94 -9.13
CA LYS A 26 1.25 -19.25 -10.37
C LYS A 26 1.77 -20.24 -11.42
N GLU A 27 2.44 -21.31 -10.99
CA GLU A 27 2.94 -22.40 -11.85
C GLU A 27 1.81 -23.26 -12.41
N ALA A 28 0.76 -23.52 -11.62
CA ALA A 28 -0.42 -24.23 -12.10
C ALA A 28 -1.14 -23.41 -13.19
N LEU A 29 -1.29 -22.10 -12.95
CA LEU A 29 -1.88 -21.18 -13.92
C LEU A 29 -1.03 -21.07 -15.19
N ALA A 30 0.30 -21.06 -15.06
CA ALA A 30 1.24 -21.05 -16.19
C ALA A 30 1.08 -22.29 -17.08
N ARG A 31 0.96 -23.49 -16.46
CA ARG A 31 0.73 -24.73 -17.19
C ARG A 31 -0.64 -24.76 -17.89
N ALA A 32 -1.69 -24.27 -17.23
CA ALA A 32 -3.04 -24.26 -17.80
C ALA A 32 -3.20 -23.28 -18.97
N THR A 33 -2.53 -22.14 -18.91
CA THR A 33 -2.68 -21.06 -19.90
C THR A 33 -1.63 -21.08 -21.01
N GLY A 34 -0.53 -21.83 -20.81
CA GLY A 34 0.66 -21.79 -21.68
C GLY A 34 1.47 -20.49 -21.57
N ILE A 35 1.17 -19.64 -20.59
CA ILE A 35 1.89 -18.39 -20.33
C ILE A 35 3.04 -18.69 -19.38
N SER A 36 4.22 -18.09 -19.59
CA SER A 36 5.36 -18.31 -18.68
C SER A 36 5.02 -17.85 -17.26
N SER A 37 5.49 -18.59 -16.24
CA SER A 37 5.30 -18.21 -14.83
C SER A 37 5.84 -16.81 -14.52
N ARG A 38 6.96 -16.44 -15.13
CA ARG A 38 7.53 -15.08 -15.04
C ARG A 38 6.55 -14.03 -15.55
N THR A 39 5.91 -14.27 -16.69
CA THR A 39 4.93 -13.34 -17.25
C THR A 39 3.69 -13.24 -16.36
N ILE A 40 3.19 -14.38 -15.83
CA ILE A 40 2.07 -14.38 -14.88
C ILE A 40 2.41 -13.56 -13.63
N THR A 41 3.61 -13.72 -13.07
CA THR A 41 4.06 -12.90 -11.93
C THR A 41 4.04 -11.42 -12.25
N ARG A 42 4.58 -11.01 -13.41
CA ARG A 42 4.57 -9.61 -13.83
C ARG A 42 3.15 -9.05 -14.00
N TYR A 43 2.21 -9.87 -14.48
CA TYR A 43 0.82 -9.47 -14.55
C TYR A 43 0.19 -9.30 -13.17
N LEU A 44 0.40 -10.24 -12.25
CA LEU A 44 -0.16 -10.19 -10.89
C LEU A 44 0.49 -9.13 -10.00
N GLU A 45 1.65 -8.62 -10.39
CA GLU A 45 2.32 -7.49 -9.74
C GLU A 45 2.03 -6.16 -10.46
N ALA A 46 1.15 -6.17 -11.47
CA ALA A 46 0.81 -5.02 -12.32
C ALA A 46 2.02 -4.30 -12.94
N GLN A 47 3.13 -5.02 -13.14
CA GLN A 47 4.37 -4.47 -13.72
C GLN A 47 4.28 -4.29 -15.25
N VAL A 48 3.34 -4.98 -15.88
CA VAL A 48 3.03 -4.84 -17.32
C VAL A 48 1.55 -5.00 -17.54
N ASP A 49 1.08 -4.41 -18.64
CA ASP A 49 -0.30 -4.58 -19.07
C ASP A 49 -0.59 -6.02 -19.47
N MET A 50 -1.75 -6.49 -19.06
CA MET A 50 -2.27 -7.80 -19.44
C MET A 50 -3.09 -7.69 -20.73
N PRO A 51 -2.66 -8.31 -21.84
CA PRO A 51 -3.45 -8.33 -23.06
C PRO A 51 -4.78 -9.07 -22.86
N ALA A 52 -5.85 -8.61 -23.51
CA ALA A 52 -7.20 -9.20 -23.37
C ALA A 52 -7.22 -10.72 -23.62
N LYS A 53 -6.43 -11.22 -24.59
CA LYS A 53 -6.32 -12.66 -24.87
C LYS A 53 -5.67 -13.45 -23.73
N SER A 54 -4.68 -12.86 -23.05
CA SER A 54 -4.04 -13.46 -21.88
C SER A 54 -4.99 -13.46 -20.68
N PHE A 55 -5.72 -12.36 -20.48
CA PHE A 55 -6.73 -12.24 -19.44
C PHE A 55 -7.83 -13.30 -19.60
N GLN A 56 -8.36 -13.45 -20.81
CA GLN A 56 -9.41 -14.44 -21.10
C GLN A 56 -8.93 -15.87 -20.78
N ARG A 57 -7.71 -16.23 -21.19
CA ARG A 57 -7.12 -17.55 -20.86
C ARG A 57 -6.96 -17.76 -19.36
N ILE A 58 -6.56 -16.71 -18.63
CA ILE A 58 -6.41 -16.77 -17.18
C ILE A 58 -7.78 -16.97 -16.52
N ALA A 59 -8.81 -16.22 -16.94
CA ALA A 59 -10.18 -16.38 -16.44
C ALA A 59 -10.72 -17.79 -16.69
N GLU A 60 -10.54 -18.32 -17.90
CA GLU A 60 -10.88 -19.70 -18.26
C GLU A 60 -10.17 -20.72 -17.38
N ALA A 61 -8.85 -20.56 -17.16
CA ALA A 61 -8.07 -21.46 -16.30
C ALA A 61 -8.50 -21.41 -14.82
N LEU A 62 -9.08 -20.30 -14.37
CA LEU A 62 -9.65 -20.14 -13.04
C LEU A 62 -11.11 -20.61 -12.96
N ASN A 63 -11.70 -21.07 -14.06
CA ASN A 63 -13.13 -21.38 -14.18
C ASN A 63 -14.01 -20.19 -13.71
N GLN A 64 -13.63 -18.98 -14.09
CA GLN A 64 -14.37 -17.76 -13.78
C GLN A 64 -14.75 -17.03 -15.08
N PRO A 65 -15.96 -16.43 -15.14
CA PRO A 65 -16.37 -15.63 -16.29
C PRO A 65 -15.53 -14.35 -16.40
N ALA A 66 -14.91 -14.13 -17.56
CA ALA A 66 -13.97 -13.03 -17.78
C ALA A 66 -14.64 -11.65 -17.68
N ASP A 67 -15.88 -11.53 -18.12
CA ASP A 67 -16.73 -10.35 -18.02
C ASP A 67 -16.99 -9.96 -16.55
N GLN A 68 -17.26 -10.96 -15.69
CA GLN A 68 -17.45 -10.71 -14.26
C GLN A 68 -16.15 -10.22 -13.60
N LEU A 69 -15.03 -10.90 -13.86
CA LEU A 69 -13.73 -10.47 -13.32
C LEU A 69 -13.34 -9.06 -13.79
N TYR A 70 -13.66 -8.72 -15.04
CA TYR A 70 -13.39 -7.39 -15.58
C TYR A 70 -14.29 -6.33 -14.94
N ALA A 71 -15.58 -6.63 -14.74
CA ALA A 71 -16.50 -5.73 -14.04
C ALA A 71 -16.06 -5.49 -12.58
N ASP A 72 -15.62 -6.53 -11.89
CA ASP A 72 -15.08 -6.44 -10.53
C ASP A 72 -13.81 -5.58 -10.47
N ALA A 73 -12.92 -5.76 -11.46
CA ALA A 73 -11.72 -4.96 -11.59
C ALA A 73 -12.06 -3.49 -11.85
N LEU A 74 -13.02 -3.20 -12.74
CA LEU A 74 -13.46 -1.83 -13.00
C LEU A 74 -14.02 -1.17 -11.73
N GLY A 75 -14.89 -1.87 -10.99
CA GLY A 75 -15.41 -1.36 -9.73
C GLY A 75 -14.32 -1.13 -8.67
N ARG A 76 -13.27 -1.96 -8.66
CA ARG A 76 -12.12 -1.78 -7.77
C ARG A 76 -11.23 -0.61 -8.20
N ALA A 77 -10.99 -0.44 -9.49
CA ALA A 77 -10.25 0.69 -10.05
C ALA A 77 -10.95 2.03 -9.75
N GLN A 78 -12.29 2.09 -9.88
CA GLN A 78 -13.08 3.26 -9.50
C GLN A 78 -12.93 3.61 -8.01
N ARG A 79 -12.93 2.61 -7.13
CA ARG A 79 -12.69 2.83 -5.69
C ARG A 79 -11.28 3.34 -5.40
N MET A 80 -10.26 2.81 -6.10
CA MET A 80 -8.88 3.27 -5.97
C MET A 80 -8.73 4.74 -6.39
N ALA A 81 -9.30 5.11 -7.56
CA ALA A 81 -9.29 6.49 -8.03
C ALA A 81 -10.01 7.46 -7.07
N ALA A 82 -11.15 7.04 -6.52
CA ALA A 82 -11.89 7.85 -5.53
C ALA A 82 -11.12 8.01 -4.21
N GLU A 83 -10.41 6.97 -3.76
CA GLU A 83 -9.62 7.04 -2.54
C GLU A 83 -8.38 7.92 -2.71
N GLU A 84 -7.70 7.86 -3.87
CA GLU A 84 -6.57 8.74 -4.15
C GLU A 84 -6.99 10.21 -4.19
N GLN A 85 -8.16 10.52 -4.75
CA GLN A 85 -8.72 11.88 -4.72
C GLN A 85 -8.93 12.35 -3.28
N ARG A 86 -9.50 11.51 -2.41
CA ARG A 86 -9.67 11.86 -0.98
C ARG A 86 -8.34 12.07 -0.27
N VAL A 87 -7.35 11.21 -0.49
CA VAL A 87 -6.02 11.36 0.11
C VAL A 87 -5.36 12.65 -0.38
N SER A 88 -5.51 12.98 -1.67
CA SER A 88 -5.00 14.23 -2.24
C SER A 88 -5.68 15.46 -1.61
N GLU A 89 -6.99 15.42 -1.39
CA GLU A 89 -7.75 16.47 -0.71
C GLU A 89 -7.32 16.63 0.76
N VAL A 90 -7.16 15.53 1.49
CA VAL A 90 -6.68 15.53 2.89
C VAL A 90 -5.23 15.99 2.97
N ALA A 91 -4.37 15.60 2.03
CA ALA A 91 -2.99 16.07 1.97
C ALA A 91 -2.94 17.59 1.76
N ALA A 92 -3.76 18.12 0.84
CA ALA A 92 -3.90 19.56 0.62
C ALA A 92 -4.40 20.31 1.86
N GLN A 93 -5.29 19.70 2.66
CA GLN A 93 -5.78 20.28 3.93
C GLN A 93 -4.75 20.16 5.07
N ASN A 94 -3.94 19.10 5.09
CA ASN A 94 -2.86 18.91 6.06
C ASN A 94 -1.64 19.78 5.78
N VAL A 95 -1.53 20.40 4.60
CA VAL A 95 -0.64 21.57 4.39
C VAL A 95 -1.28 22.81 5.00
N THR A 96 -1.65 22.74 6.28
CA THR A 96 -1.77 23.96 7.07
C THR A 96 -0.38 24.58 7.04
N HIS A 97 -0.26 25.76 6.41
CA HIS A 97 0.96 26.55 6.39
C HIS A 97 1.54 26.59 7.80
N LEU A 98 2.63 25.87 8.03
CA LEU A 98 3.50 26.13 9.15
C LEU A 98 3.96 27.57 8.94
N HIS A 99 3.33 28.51 9.63
CA HIS A 99 3.92 29.81 9.84
C HIS A 99 5.34 29.52 10.35
N PRO A 100 6.40 29.93 9.62
CA PRO A 100 7.74 29.80 10.15
C PRO A 100 7.79 30.79 11.31
N ARG A 101 7.50 30.34 12.52
CA ARG A 101 8.11 30.94 13.69
C ARG A 101 9.56 30.50 13.57
N ASP A 102 10.42 31.44 13.19
CA ASP A 102 11.86 31.30 13.14
C ASP A 102 12.39 30.91 14.52
N TRP A 103 12.27 29.62 14.86
CA TRP A 103 12.93 29.05 16.02
C TRP A 103 14.37 28.83 15.60
N THR A 104 15.27 29.62 16.16
CA THR A 104 16.70 29.45 15.93
C THR A 104 17.14 28.11 16.52
N ALA A 105 18.19 27.51 15.96
CA ALA A 105 18.71 26.22 16.42
C ALA A 105 19.02 26.20 17.94
N ASP A 106 19.34 27.36 18.51
CA ASP A 106 19.56 27.57 19.94
C ASP A 106 18.30 27.35 20.82
N GLU A 107 17.08 27.59 20.32
CA GLU A 107 15.84 27.36 21.10
C GLU A 107 15.45 25.87 21.15
N ILE A 108 15.82 25.10 20.12
CA ILE A 108 15.56 23.65 20.03
C ILE A 108 16.48 22.88 21.01
N ASP A 109 17.73 23.32 21.15
CA ASP A 109 18.69 22.69 22.07
C ASP A 109 18.31 22.95 23.54
N ARG A 110 17.83 24.16 23.85
CA ARG A 110 17.39 24.54 25.20
C ARG A 110 16.17 23.73 25.68
N THR A 111 15.18 23.53 24.82
CA THR A 111 13.98 22.73 25.13
C THR A 111 14.28 21.22 25.25
N THR A 112 15.30 20.73 24.56
CA THR A 112 15.70 19.31 24.64
C THR A 112 16.49 19.03 25.93
N THR A 113 17.29 19.97 26.38
CA THR A 113 18.11 19.85 27.60
C THR A 113 17.27 19.95 28.87
N GLU A 114 16.27 20.84 28.92
CA GLU A 114 15.36 20.98 30.07
C GLU A 114 14.50 19.71 30.30
N ARG A 115 14.15 18.97 29.25
CA ARG A 115 13.42 17.69 29.39
C ARG A 115 14.27 16.55 29.96
N ARG A 116 15.58 16.55 29.73
CA ARG A 116 16.48 15.52 30.26
C ARG A 116 16.78 15.72 31.75
N ALA A 117 16.87 16.97 32.21
CA ALA A 117 17.09 17.30 33.62
C ALA A 117 15.90 16.95 34.54
N ALA A 118 14.69 16.78 33.98
CA ALA A 118 13.51 16.37 34.74
C ALA A 118 13.34 14.84 34.85
N THR A 119 14.25 14.05 34.25
CA THR A 119 14.18 12.57 34.22
C THR A 119 15.46 11.93 34.77
N GLU A 120 16.14 12.57 35.72
CA GLU A 120 17.10 11.92 36.62
C GLU A 120 16.45 11.82 38.00
N VAL A 121 15.54 10.85 38.14
CA VAL A 121 15.25 10.27 39.46
C VAL A 121 16.40 9.31 39.75
N ASP A 122 17.25 9.74 40.67
CA ASP A 122 18.36 9.03 41.30
C ASP A 122 17.97 7.59 41.70
N PRO A 123 18.64 6.54 41.16
CA PRO A 123 18.37 5.17 41.58
C PRO A 123 19.29 4.65 42.71
N GLU A 124 20.19 5.43 43.32
CA GLU A 124 21.11 4.90 44.35
C GLU A 124 21.48 5.92 45.44
N SER A 125 20.65 6.02 46.49
CA SER A 125 21.07 6.50 47.82
C SER A 125 20.16 5.96 48.94
N GLU A 126 20.21 4.66 49.18
CA GLU A 126 19.98 4.07 50.50
C GLU A 126 21.20 3.21 50.89
N THR A 127 22.21 3.88 51.44
CA THR A 127 23.20 3.34 52.38
C THR A 127 23.08 4.22 53.63
N ASP A 128 22.44 3.78 54.71
CA ASP A 128 22.90 2.90 55.79
C ASP A 128 23.26 3.71 57.07
N GLU A 129 22.91 3.11 58.22
CA GLU A 129 23.40 3.30 59.60
C GLU A 129 22.65 4.21 60.64
N THR A 130 22.18 3.49 61.68
CA THR A 130 22.10 3.77 63.15
C THR A 130 21.00 4.66 63.78
N ASP A 131 20.14 4.04 64.61
CA ASP A 131 20.29 3.98 66.08
C ASP A 131 19.73 2.65 66.62
#